data_AF-A0A8J8PDP6-F1
#
_entry.id   AF-A0A8J8PDP6-F1
#
_cell.length_a   1.000
_cell.length_b   1.000
_cell.length_c   1.000
_cell.angle_alpha   90.00
_cell.angle_beta   90.00
_cell.angle_gamma   90.00
#
_symmetry.space_group_name_H-M   'P 1'
#
loop_
_entity.id
_entity.type
_entity.pdbx_description
1 polymer ?
#
loop_
_entity_poly.entity_id
_entity_poly.type
_entity_poly.pdbx_seq_one_letter_code
_entity_poly.pdbx_strand_id
1 'polypeptide(L)'
;MDKETLYKLNKWHEEDEFQKIVDEISLMVEEEMDYDVISHLVRALNNLKRYEEAIEKLLSVEEEGKNDFYWHFELGYAYYYLERFDEAKYEFEAAWELDQNDEDTMRFIGFCKEKLQEAAGLKQENFDPELYTEEQLKVVERHIERRIGHYGRVFHEIVSPDIHVDIAIVDPDSDHNYYTLVTMGMGAHRMTVPPNFEGENFDRAELVICLPPDWPINSNSDMWFWPVKWLKVMARLPGEQNTWLAWGHTVSNNEPFAENTKLSGMIVSNMTDFDEGADKCILPNGECINFYQIIPLYREEIEFKVSHSKDELIHMLDGIDPVVDLNRPSQCISESKKKFAIPSEDIKPVLSDWYGPLGCKATDRIMVDGEKIGYMYREEPDPEMPDSGWRFLAGDESDEYLNDPLNIGIYSLNTICNYDPDIIPLLHAPYGTAYFRDETGKLRKRTI
;
A
#
# COMPACT_ATOMS: atom_id res chain seq x y z
N MET A 1 -6.34 -44.61 -20.13
CA MET A 1 -7.60 -44.54 -20.89
C MET A 1 -7.35 -44.58 -22.40
N ASP A 2 -8.16 -45.29 -23.19
CA ASP A 2 -8.08 -45.26 -24.66
C ASP A 2 -8.78 -44.01 -25.25
N LYS A 3 -8.43 -43.64 -26.49
CA LYS A 3 -8.93 -42.41 -27.12
C LYS A 3 -10.42 -42.41 -27.41
N GLU A 4 -11.02 -43.58 -27.61
CA GLU A 4 -12.45 -43.70 -27.91
C GLU A 4 -13.28 -43.45 -26.64
N THR A 5 -12.84 -44.02 -25.52
CA THR A 5 -13.44 -43.77 -24.20
C THR A 5 -13.33 -42.30 -23.81
N LEU A 6 -12.14 -41.70 -23.92
CA LEU A 6 -11.95 -40.26 -23.61
C LEU A 6 -12.85 -39.36 -24.45
N TYR A 7 -12.97 -39.63 -25.76
CA TYR A 7 -13.86 -38.87 -26.64
C TYR A 7 -15.33 -39.00 -26.24
N LYS A 8 -15.75 -40.22 -25.86
CA LYS A 8 -17.11 -40.52 -25.42
C LYS A 8 -17.47 -39.78 -24.13
N LEU A 9 -16.59 -39.79 -23.13
CA LEU A 9 -16.81 -39.11 -21.85
C LEU A 9 -16.89 -37.59 -22.02
N ASN A 10 -15.99 -37.00 -22.81
CA ASN A 10 -16.04 -35.56 -23.09
C ASN A 10 -17.31 -35.17 -23.84
N LYS A 11 -17.73 -35.96 -24.83
CA LYS A 11 -18.98 -35.70 -25.55
C LYS A 11 -20.19 -35.71 -24.61
N TRP A 12 -20.28 -36.69 -23.72
CA TRP A 12 -21.39 -36.73 -22.75
C TRP A 12 -21.33 -35.58 -21.75
N HIS A 13 -20.14 -35.11 -21.41
CA HIS A 13 -19.99 -33.93 -20.56
C HIS A 13 -20.53 -32.68 -21.25
N GLU A 14 -20.20 -32.46 -22.53
CA GLU A 14 -20.73 -31.36 -23.34
C GLU A 14 -22.25 -31.44 -23.57
N GLU A 15 -22.83 -32.65 -23.50
CA GLU A 15 -24.27 -32.90 -23.65
C GLU A 15 -25.04 -32.87 -22.30
N ASP A 16 -24.39 -32.50 -21.19
CA ASP A 16 -24.92 -32.55 -19.81
C ASP A 16 -25.39 -33.95 -19.36
N GLU A 17 -24.87 -35.01 -19.98
CA GLU A 17 -25.25 -36.41 -19.75
C GLU A 17 -24.40 -37.04 -18.64
N PHE A 18 -24.28 -36.34 -17.50
CA PHE A 18 -23.37 -36.70 -16.41
C PHE A 18 -23.64 -38.09 -15.82
N GLN A 19 -24.90 -38.51 -15.74
CA GLN A 19 -25.23 -39.85 -15.24
C GLN A 19 -24.69 -40.95 -16.15
N LYS A 20 -24.64 -40.74 -17.48
CA LYS A 20 -24.06 -41.71 -18.41
C LYS A 20 -22.56 -41.87 -18.20
N ILE A 21 -21.86 -40.78 -17.87
CA ILE A 21 -20.43 -40.81 -17.51
C ILE A 21 -20.24 -41.69 -16.27
N VAL A 22 -21.01 -41.46 -15.21
CA VAL A 22 -20.93 -42.24 -13.98
C VAL A 22 -21.25 -43.71 -14.23
N ASP A 23 -22.33 -44.00 -14.96
CA ASP A 23 -22.75 -45.37 -15.26
C ASP A 23 -21.68 -46.13 -16.06
N GLU A 24 -21.09 -45.49 -17.07
CA GLU A 24 -20.02 -46.10 -17.88
C GLU A 24 -18.76 -46.38 -17.06
N ILE A 25 -18.30 -45.40 -16.27
CA ILE A 25 -17.09 -45.55 -15.45
C ILE A 25 -17.31 -46.61 -14.36
N SER A 26 -18.54 -46.75 -13.83
CA SER A 26 -18.86 -47.76 -12.82
C SER A 26 -18.72 -49.21 -13.30
N LEU A 27 -18.66 -49.43 -14.62
CA LEU A 27 -18.46 -50.75 -15.24
C LEU A 27 -16.98 -51.09 -15.49
N MET A 28 -16.07 -50.12 -15.31
CA MET A 28 -14.63 -50.32 -15.46
C MET A 28 -14.05 -51.14 -14.32
N VAL A 29 -12.95 -51.86 -14.60
CA VAL A 29 -12.19 -52.56 -13.56
C VAL A 29 -11.20 -51.60 -12.88
N GLU A 30 -10.76 -51.93 -11.67
CA GLU A 30 -9.90 -51.06 -10.85
C GLU A 30 -8.58 -50.69 -11.57
N GLU A 31 -8.05 -51.58 -12.40
CA GLU A 31 -6.84 -51.33 -13.19
C GLU A 31 -7.02 -50.29 -14.33
N GLU A 32 -8.26 -49.96 -14.70
CA GLU A 32 -8.59 -48.96 -15.73
C GLU A 32 -8.88 -47.57 -15.14
N MET A 33 -8.98 -47.46 -13.82
CA MET A 33 -9.29 -46.23 -13.07
C MET A 33 -8.05 -45.34 -12.89
N ASP A 34 -7.50 -44.83 -13.99
CA ASP A 34 -6.43 -43.85 -13.94
C ASP A 34 -6.93 -42.44 -13.54
N TYR A 35 -5.97 -41.54 -13.31
CA TYR A 35 -6.23 -40.16 -12.89
C TYR A 35 -7.20 -39.42 -13.82
N ASP A 36 -7.06 -39.57 -15.14
CA ASP A 36 -7.91 -38.91 -16.12
C ASP A 36 -9.36 -39.42 -16.03
N VAL A 37 -9.55 -40.73 -15.86
CA VAL A 37 -10.89 -41.34 -15.67
C VAL A 37 -11.51 -40.82 -14.36
N ILE A 38 -10.72 -40.73 -13.29
CA ILE A 38 -11.18 -40.23 -11.99
C ILE A 38 -11.58 -38.76 -12.09
N SER A 39 -10.81 -37.90 -12.77
CA SER A 39 -11.19 -36.50 -13.00
C SER A 39 -12.52 -36.39 -13.77
N HIS A 40 -12.74 -37.18 -14.82
CA HIS A 40 -14.03 -37.18 -15.53
C HIS A 40 -15.19 -37.63 -14.64
N LEU A 41 -14.97 -38.64 -13.78
CA LEU A 41 -15.95 -39.11 -12.82
C LEU A 41 -16.30 -38.02 -11.81
N VAL A 42 -15.29 -37.38 -11.21
CA VAL A 42 -15.45 -36.30 -10.22
C VAL A 42 -16.23 -35.13 -10.82
N ARG A 43 -15.85 -34.67 -12.01
CA ARG A 43 -16.56 -33.60 -12.72
C ARG A 43 -18.03 -33.94 -12.93
N ALA A 44 -18.35 -35.19 -13.30
CA ALA A 44 -19.73 -35.64 -13.44
C ALA A 44 -20.46 -35.72 -12.09
N LEU A 45 -19.82 -36.21 -11.03
CA LEU A 45 -20.37 -36.27 -9.69
C LEU A 45 -20.70 -34.88 -9.13
N ASN A 46 -19.79 -33.90 -9.30
CA ASN A 46 -20.01 -32.51 -8.93
C ASN A 46 -21.23 -31.90 -9.64
N ASN A 47 -21.37 -32.12 -10.96
CA ASN A 47 -22.54 -31.66 -11.71
C ASN A 47 -23.85 -32.36 -11.30
N LEU A 48 -23.77 -33.61 -10.84
CA LEU A 48 -24.90 -34.35 -10.25
C LEU A 48 -25.16 -34.01 -8.78
N LYS A 49 -24.39 -33.09 -8.18
CA LYS A 49 -24.46 -32.70 -6.77
C LYS A 49 -24.17 -33.84 -5.79
N ARG A 50 -23.35 -34.81 -6.21
CA ARG A 50 -22.88 -35.95 -5.40
C ARG A 50 -21.51 -35.63 -4.81
N TYR A 51 -21.44 -34.56 -4.01
CA TYR A 51 -20.19 -33.92 -3.60
C TYR A 51 -19.34 -34.78 -2.67
N GLU A 52 -19.94 -35.49 -1.72
CA GLU A 52 -19.21 -36.38 -0.82
C GLU A 52 -18.50 -37.51 -1.58
N GLU A 53 -19.16 -38.06 -2.60
CA GLU A 53 -18.56 -39.08 -3.46
C GLU A 53 -17.44 -38.49 -4.32
N ALA A 54 -17.61 -37.26 -4.82
CA ALA A 54 -16.58 -36.55 -5.56
C ALA A 54 -15.32 -36.34 -4.70
N ILE A 55 -15.49 -35.90 -3.44
CA ILE A 55 -14.39 -35.73 -2.47
C ILE A 55 -13.69 -37.07 -2.20
N GLU A 56 -14.43 -38.15 -1.95
CA GLU A 56 -13.84 -39.47 -1.70
C GLU A 56 -12.95 -39.90 -2.88
N LYS A 57 -13.40 -39.66 -4.12
CA LYS A 57 -12.62 -39.99 -5.32
C LYS A 57 -11.40 -39.09 -5.50
N LEU A 58 -11.54 -37.78 -5.30
CA LEU A 58 -10.40 -36.85 -5.38
C LEU A 58 -9.30 -37.17 -4.37
N LEU A 59 -9.68 -37.47 -3.12
CA LEU A 59 -8.72 -37.83 -2.07
C LEU A 59 -8.03 -39.18 -2.33
N SER A 60 -8.63 -40.08 -3.11
CA SER A 60 -7.99 -41.33 -3.51
C SER A 60 -6.81 -41.16 -4.48
N VAL A 61 -6.70 -39.98 -5.11
CA VAL A 61 -5.65 -39.61 -6.08
C VAL A 61 -4.92 -38.32 -5.70
N GLU A 62 -4.85 -38.02 -4.40
CA GLU A 62 -4.23 -36.80 -3.87
C GLU A 62 -2.76 -36.65 -4.30
N GLU A 63 -1.99 -37.74 -4.30
CA GLU A 63 -0.56 -37.70 -4.65
C GLU A 63 -0.32 -37.31 -6.12
N GLU A 64 -1.20 -37.74 -7.01
CA GLU A 64 -1.22 -37.38 -8.42
C GLU A 64 -1.77 -35.97 -8.66
N GLY A 65 -2.79 -35.57 -7.88
CA GLY A 65 -3.56 -34.33 -8.10
C GLY A 65 -3.03 -33.07 -7.43
N LYS A 66 -2.18 -33.15 -6.40
CA LYS A 66 -1.71 -31.99 -5.60
C LYS A 66 -0.94 -30.89 -6.35
N ASN A 67 -0.61 -31.09 -7.63
CA ASN A 67 -0.01 -30.06 -8.49
C ASN A 67 -0.87 -29.77 -9.74
N ASP A 68 -2.12 -30.22 -9.73
CA ASP A 68 -3.10 -30.01 -10.79
C ASP A 68 -4.14 -28.98 -10.34
N PHE A 69 -4.28 -27.93 -11.14
CA PHE A 69 -5.27 -26.89 -10.95
C PHE A 69 -6.69 -27.46 -10.83
N TYR A 70 -7.07 -28.36 -11.74
CA TYR A 70 -8.44 -28.86 -11.81
C TYR A 70 -8.79 -29.74 -10.61
N TRP A 71 -7.80 -30.46 -10.05
CA TRP A 71 -8.00 -31.25 -8.84
C TRP A 71 -8.37 -30.36 -7.65
N HIS A 72 -7.60 -29.29 -7.42
CA HIS A 72 -7.87 -28.33 -6.36
C HIS A 72 -9.21 -27.60 -6.59
N PHE A 73 -9.49 -27.19 -7.83
CA PHE A 73 -10.74 -26.52 -8.16
C PHE A 73 -11.96 -27.43 -7.93
N GLU A 74 -11.92 -28.68 -8.41
CA GLU A 74 -13.02 -29.64 -8.25
C GLU A 74 -13.23 -30.02 -6.77
N LEU A 75 -12.15 -30.10 -5.99
CA LEU A 75 -12.21 -30.37 -4.54
C LEU A 75 -12.81 -29.17 -3.77
N GLY A 76 -12.32 -27.97 -4.06
CA GLY A 76 -12.85 -26.72 -3.50
C GLY A 76 -14.33 -26.52 -3.84
N TYR A 77 -14.73 -26.82 -5.08
CA TYR A 77 -16.12 -26.78 -5.52
C TYR A 77 -17.01 -27.73 -4.71
N ALA A 78 -16.58 -28.97 -4.51
CA ALA A 78 -17.31 -29.94 -3.71
C ALA A 78 -17.44 -29.49 -2.24
N TYR A 79 -16.37 -28.98 -1.62
CA TYR A 79 -16.43 -28.44 -0.25
C TYR A 79 -17.36 -27.24 -0.13
N TYR A 80 -17.35 -26.32 -1.12
CA TYR A 80 -18.18 -25.12 -1.11
C TYR A 80 -19.68 -25.46 -1.05
N TYR A 81 -20.14 -26.39 -1.90
CA TYR A 81 -21.56 -26.78 -1.91
C TYR A 81 -21.97 -27.66 -0.71
N LEU A 82 -21.00 -28.17 0.05
CA LEU A 82 -21.24 -28.80 1.35
C LEU A 82 -21.14 -27.81 2.52
N GLU A 83 -21.03 -26.51 2.23
CA GLU A 83 -20.91 -25.43 3.23
C GLU A 83 -19.65 -25.56 4.12
N ARG A 84 -18.63 -26.29 3.64
CA ARG A 84 -17.33 -26.45 4.29
C ARG A 84 -16.38 -25.35 3.82
N PHE A 85 -16.72 -24.11 4.18
CA PHE A 85 -16.13 -22.91 3.58
C PHE A 85 -14.65 -22.70 3.89
N ASP A 86 -14.17 -23.18 5.05
CA ASP A 86 -12.74 -23.13 5.37
C ASP A 86 -11.93 -24.06 4.47
N GLU A 87 -12.37 -25.31 4.29
CA GLU A 87 -11.72 -26.27 3.38
C GLU A 87 -11.85 -25.84 1.92
N ALA A 88 -13.03 -25.36 1.51
CA ALA A 88 -13.25 -24.86 0.16
C ALA A 88 -12.27 -23.72 -0.18
N LYS A 89 -12.15 -22.74 0.72
CA LYS A 89 -11.24 -21.61 0.55
C LYS A 89 -9.79 -22.07 0.39
N TYR A 90 -9.34 -23.01 1.23
CA TYR A 90 -7.98 -23.53 1.16
C TYR A 90 -7.67 -24.14 -0.21
N GLU A 91 -8.57 -24.98 -0.73
CA GLU A 91 -8.37 -25.62 -2.04
C GLU A 91 -8.43 -24.61 -3.19
N PHE A 92 -9.34 -23.63 -3.13
CA PHE A 92 -9.36 -22.57 -4.15
C PHE A 92 -8.10 -21.69 -4.09
N GLU A 93 -7.55 -21.42 -2.91
CA GLU A 93 -6.26 -20.72 -2.78
C GLU A 93 -5.11 -21.54 -3.38
N ALA A 94 -5.10 -22.86 -3.20
CA ALA A 94 -4.13 -23.76 -3.85
C ALA A 94 -4.31 -23.83 -5.38
N ALA A 95 -5.54 -23.86 -5.89
CA ALA A 95 -5.81 -23.76 -7.33
C ALA A 95 -5.29 -22.42 -7.89
N TRP A 96 -5.51 -21.32 -7.17
CA TRP A 96 -5.04 -19.99 -7.56
C TRP A 96 -3.51 -19.88 -7.61
N GLU A 97 -2.79 -20.60 -6.73
CA GLU A 97 -1.32 -20.65 -6.80
C GLU A 97 -0.81 -21.30 -8.09
N LEU A 98 -1.60 -22.21 -8.69
CA LEU A 98 -1.26 -22.94 -9.92
C LEU A 98 -1.67 -22.17 -11.19
N ASP A 99 -2.82 -21.50 -11.20
CA ASP A 99 -3.26 -20.61 -12.29
C ASP A 99 -3.93 -19.33 -11.75
N GLN A 100 -3.21 -18.22 -11.85
CA GLN A 100 -3.66 -16.90 -11.39
C GLN A 100 -4.54 -16.15 -12.40
N ASN A 101 -4.93 -16.77 -13.51
CA ASN A 101 -5.81 -16.16 -14.51
C ASN A 101 -7.24 -16.68 -14.45
N ASP A 102 -7.55 -17.65 -13.59
CA ASP A 102 -8.87 -18.26 -13.50
C ASP A 102 -9.84 -17.40 -12.65
N GLU A 103 -10.72 -16.67 -13.34
CA GLU A 103 -11.68 -15.75 -12.71
C GLU A 103 -12.66 -16.46 -11.76
N ASP A 104 -13.02 -17.71 -12.05
CA ASP A 104 -13.96 -18.49 -11.24
C ASP A 104 -13.37 -18.85 -9.88
N THR A 105 -12.10 -19.27 -9.83
CA THR A 105 -11.37 -19.58 -8.59
C THR A 105 -11.38 -18.38 -7.64
N MET A 106 -11.04 -17.20 -8.16
CA MET A 106 -11.04 -15.97 -7.38
C MET A 106 -12.44 -15.63 -6.84
N ARG A 107 -13.48 -15.82 -7.65
CA ARG A 107 -14.86 -15.59 -7.26
C ARG A 107 -15.27 -16.49 -6.10
N PHE A 108 -14.94 -17.77 -6.17
CA PHE A 108 -15.22 -18.72 -5.10
C PHE A 108 -14.45 -18.44 -3.81
N ILE A 109 -13.20 -17.96 -3.87
CA ILE A 109 -12.47 -17.45 -2.68
C ILE A 109 -13.26 -16.31 -2.03
N GLY A 110 -13.78 -15.37 -2.82
CA GLY A 110 -14.62 -14.28 -2.34
C GLY A 110 -15.88 -14.78 -1.63
N PHE A 111 -16.62 -15.71 -2.25
CA PHE A 111 -17.81 -16.32 -1.66
C PHE A 111 -17.51 -17.07 -0.36
N CYS A 112 -16.40 -17.80 -0.29
CA CYS A 112 -16.01 -18.48 0.95
C CYS A 112 -15.72 -17.47 2.07
N LYS A 113 -15.00 -16.39 1.77
CA LYS A 113 -14.72 -15.32 2.75
C LYS A 113 -16.01 -14.67 3.27
N GLU A 114 -16.98 -14.40 2.39
CA GLU A 114 -18.30 -13.89 2.76
C GLU A 114 -19.03 -14.85 3.70
N LYS A 115 -19.13 -16.13 3.34
CA LYS A 115 -19.84 -17.14 4.13
C LYS A 115 -19.19 -17.38 5.49
N LEU A 116 -17.86 -17.32 5.57
CA LEU A 116 -17.13 -17.39 6.84
C LEU A 116 -17.40 -16.16 7.73
N GLN A 117 -17.53 -14.97 7.14
CA GLN A 117 -17.92 -13.75 7.89
C GLN A 117 -19.38 -13.81 8.37
N GLU A 118 -20.31 -14.33 7.55
CA GLU A 118 -21.71 -14.57 7.93
C GLU A 118 -21.81 -15.57 9.08
N ALA A 119 -21.07 -16.69 9.00
CA ALA A 119 -21.02 -17.72 10.05
C ALA A 119 -20.46 -17.17 11.38
N ALA A 120 -19.57 -16.16 11.31
CA ALA A 120 -19.10 -15.40 12.47
C ALA A 120 -20.16 -14.43 13.05
N GLY A 121 -21.34 -14.31 12.44
CA GLY A 121 -22.49 -13.57 12.97
C GLY A 121 -22.61 -12.11 12.52
N LEU A 122 -21.82 -11.67 11.54
CA LEU A 122 -21.87 -10.31 10.98
C LEU A 122 -22.87 -10.26 9.81
N LYS A 123 -23.89 -9.39 9.89
CA LYS A 123 -24.89 -9.16 8.82
C LYS A 123 -25.08 -7.66 8.60
N GLN A 124 -25.34 -7.22 7.36
CA GLN A 124 -25.59 -5.81 7.03
C GLN A 124 -26.77 -5.22 7.83
N GLU A 125 -27.82 -6.00 8.10
CA GLU A 125 -28.99 -5.59 8.90
C GLU A 125 -28.64 -5.16 10.33
N ASN A 126 -27.45 -5.52 10.83
CA ASN A 126 -26.98 -5.13 12.16
C ASN A 126 -26.39 -3.70 12.18
N PHE A 127 -26.30 -3.03 11.03
CA PHE A 127 -25.67 -1.72 10.88
C PHE A 127 -26.61 -0.72 10.21
N ASP A 128 -26.43 0.56 10.53
CA ASP A 128 -27.19 1.69 9.94
C ASP A 128 -26.18 2.68 9.34
N PRO A 129 -25.57 2.35 8.19
CA PRO A 129 -24.54 3.18 7.61
C PRO A 129 -25.11 4.49 7.07
N GLU A 130 -24.29 5.54 7.04
CA GLU A 130 -24.62 6.76 6.32
C GLU A 130 -24.62 6.48 4.80
N LEU A 131 -25.71 6.87 4.14
CA LEU A 131 -25.95 6.63 2.73
C LEU A 131 -26.35 7.92 2.01
N TYR A 132 -25.98 8.02 0.74
CA TYR A 132 -26.64 8.97 -0.16
C TYR A 132 -28.11 8.60 -0.32
N THR A 133 -28.96 9.60 -0.51
CA THR A 133 -30.30 9.34 -1.06
C THR A 133 -30.17 8.84 -2.50
N GLU A 134 -31.18 8.14 -3.03
CA GLU A 134 -31.17 7.69 -4.42
C GLU A 134 -30.93 8.82 -5.43
N GLU A 135 -31.45 10.02 -5.16
CA GLU A 135 -31.26 11.19 -6.03
C GLU A 135 -29.84 11.74 -5.96
N GLN A 136 -29.24 11.75 -4.77
CA GLN A 136 -27.84 12.15 -4.58
C GLN A 136 -26.91 11.15 -5.27
N LEU A 137 -27.11 9.85 -5.05
CA LEU A 137 -26.30 8.79 -5.67
C LEU A 137 -26.33 8.91 -7.20
N LYS A 138 -27.51 9.05 -7.82
CA LYS A 138 -27.65 9.27 -9.27
C LYS A 138 -26.94 10.53 -9.78
N VAL A 139 -26.75 11.55 -8.95
CA VAL A 139 -25.97 12.75 -9.30
C VAL A 139 -24.47 12.45 -9.23
N VAL A 140 -24.01 11.72 -8.20
CA VAL A 140 -22.62 11.27 -8.08
C VAL A 140 -22.24 10.33 -9.25
N GLU A 141 -23.04 9.30 -9.53
CA GLU A 141 -22.83 8.37 -10.65
C GLU A 141 -22.71 9.12 -11.98
N ARG A 142 -23.64 10.03 -12.27
CA ARG A 142 -23.60 10.85 -13.49
C ARG A 142 -22.41 11.81 -13.54
N HIS A 143 -21.91 12.26 -12.40
CA HIS A 143 -20.72 13.10 -12.33
C HIS A 143 -19.49 12.29 -12.72
N ILE A 144 -19.32 11.10 -12.13
CA ILE A 144 -18.23 10.16 -12.47
C ILE A 144 -18.28 9.84 -13.97
N GLU A 145 -19.43 9.37 -14.47
CA GLU A 145 -19.64 9.00 -15.88
C GLU A 145 -19.32 10.11 -16.89
N ARG A 146 -19.56 11.38 -16.53
CA ARG A 146 -19.44 12.51 -17.46
C ARG A 146 -18.13 13.26 -17.36
N ARG A 147 -17.47 13.22 -16.20
CA ARG A 147 -16.31 14.09 -15.90
C ARG A 147 -15.03 13.31 -15.59
N ILE A 148 -15.17 12.04 -15.23
CA ILE A 148 -14.04 11.18 -14.89
C ILE A 148 -13.92 10.07 -15.93
N GLY A 149 -15.00 9.36 -16.21
CA GLY A 149 -15.06 8.34 -17.25
C GLY A 149 -16.17 7.33 -17.04
N HIS A 150 -16.47 6.56 -18.08
CA HIS A 150 -17.47 5.50 -18.02
C HIS A 150 -16.94 4.32 -17.19
N TYR A 151 -17.69 3.90 -16.17
CA TYR A 151 -17.30 2.72 -15.37
C TYR A 151 -18.23 1.54 -15.67
N GLY A 152 -17.66 0.46 -16.18
CA GLY A 152 -18.37 -0.80 -16.40
C GLY A 152 -18.41 -1.70 -15.17
N ARG A 153 -17.59 -1.41 -14.16
CA ARG A 153 -17.35 -2.27 -12.99
C ARG A 153 -17.44 -1.46 -11.71
N VAL A 154 -18.01 -2.10 -10.68
CA VAL A 154 -18.09 -1.54 -9.33
C VAL A 154 -17.64 -2.62 -8.35
N PHE A 155 -16.67 -2.30 -7.50
CA PHE A 155 -16.32 -3.11 -6.34
C PHE A 155 -17.26 -2.75 -5.20
N HIS A 156 -18.25 -3.60 -4.95
CA HIS A 156 -19.27 -3.34 -3.93
C HIS A 156 -18.77 -3.65 -2.53
N GLU A 157 -19.10 -2.79 -1.57
CA GLU A 157 -18.92 -3.10 -0.17
C GLU A 157 -20.01 -4.03 0.35
N ILE A 158 -19.59 -5.17 0.88
CA ILE A 158 -20.52 -6.22 1.33
C ILE A 158 -21.09 -5.90 2.72
N VAL A 159 -20.24 -5.42 3.64
CA VAL A 159 -20.65 -5.04 5.00
C VAL A 159 -20.15 -3.63 5.30
N SER A 160 -21.09 -2.74 5.58
CA SER A 160 -20.87 -1.31 5.82
C SER A 160 -21.28 -0.99 7.26
N PRO A 161 -20.32 -0.92 8.19
CA PRO A 161 -20.61 -0.70 9.60
C PRO A 161 -20.96 0.75 9.94
N ASP A 162 -20.51 1.70 9.11
CA ASP A 162 -20.48 3.13 9.39
C ASP A 162 -20.91 3.97 8.18
N ILE A 163 -20.23 3.78 7.05
CA ILE A 163 -20.50 4.36 5.75
C ILE A 163 -20.48 3.21 4.73
N HIS A 164 -21.26 3.33 3.67
CA HIS A 164 -21.20 2.39 2.55
C HIS A 164 -20.33 2.96 1.45
N VAL A 165 -19.20 2.32 1.17
CA VAL A 165 -18.22 2.81 0.19
C VAL A 165 -17.94 1.77 -0.87
N ASP A 166 -18.57 1.97 -2.02
CA ASP A 166 -18.26 1.28 -3.26
C ASP A 166 -17.06 1.92 -3.95
N ILE A 167 -16.41 1.18 -4.85
CA ILE A 167 -15.37 1.71 -5.73
C ILE A 167 -15.82 1.55 -7.17
N ALA A 168 -16.10 2.67 -7.84
CA ALA A 168 -16.31 2.69 -9.28
C ALA A 168 -14.96 2.52 -9.99
N ILE A 169 -14.90 1.64 -10.98
CA ILE A 169 -13.68 1.33 -11.74
C ILE A 169 -13.91 1.75 -13.20
N VAL A 170 -13.26 2.83 -13.59
CA VAL A 170 -13.17 3.29 -14.98
C VAL A 170 -12.00 2.57 -15.64
N ASP A 171 -12.28 1.88 -16.74
CA ASP A 171 -11.26 1.15 -17.51
C ASP A 171 -10.39 2.11 -18.35
N PRO A 172 -9.13 1.76 -18.62
CA PRO A 172 -8.28 2.50 -19.56
C PRO A 172 -8.96 2.66 -20.91
N ASP A 173 -8.85 3.86 -21.49
CA ASP A 173 -9.31 4.16 -22.83
C ASP A 173 -8.21 4.83 -23.67
N SER A 174 -8.56 5.32 -24.87
CA SER A 174 -7.60 5.93 -25.78
C SER A 174 -7.09 7.30 -25.32
N ASP A 175 -7.85 8.00 -24.50
CA ASP A 175 -7.52 9.34 -24.00
C ASP A 175 -6.82 9.23 -22.63
N HIS A 176 -7.19 8.23 -21.81
CA HIS A 176 -6.61 7.93 -20.51
C HIS A 176 -6.19 6.46 -20.42
N ASN A 177 -4.91 6.16 -20.70
CA ASN A 177 -4.40 4.79 -20.70
C ASN A 177 -4.03 4.31 -19.28
N TYR A 178 -4.97 4.36 -18.35
CA TYR A 178 -4.85 3.94 -16.96
C TYR A 178 -6.23 3.65 -16.36
N TYR A 179 -6.30 2.81 -15.32
CA TYR A 179 -7.53 2.65 -14.54
C TYR A 179 -7.76 3.88 -13.66
N THR A 180 -9.02 4.31 -13.51
CA THR A 180 -9.39 5.30 -12.49
C THR A 180 -10.34 4.67 -11.49
N LEU A 181 -9.92 4.59 -10.23
CA LEU A 181 -10.73 4.10 -9.12
C LEU A 181 -11.29 5.29 -8.36
N VAL A 182 -12.60 5.30 -8.15
CA VAL A 182 -13.31 6.41 -7.50
C VAL A 182 -14.15 5.86 -6.36
N THR A 183 -14.00 6.42 -5.16
CA THR A 183 -14.94 6.09 -4.08
C THR A 183 -16.33 6.60 -4.44
N MET A 184 -17.33 5.81 -4.11
CA MET A 184 -18.73 6.16 -4.25
C MET A 184 -19.41 5.84 -2.91
N GLY A 185 -19.62 6.89 -2.12
CA GLY A 185 -20.29 6.80 -0.83
C GLY A 185 -19.55 7.46 0.33
N MET A 186 -18.25 7.77 0.18
CA MET A 186 -17.51 8.49 1.22
C MET A 186 -18.16 9.84 1.53
N GLY A 187 -18.60 10.56 0.49
CA GLY A 187 -19.19 11.88 0.65
C GLY A 187 -20.62 11.86 1.21
N ALA A 188 -21.20 10.68 1.49
CA ALA A 188 -22.45 10.57 2.25
C ALA A 188 -22.24 11.04 3.69
N HIS A 189 -21.05 10.78 4.23
CA HIS A 189 -20.64 11.27 5.55
C HIS A 189 -20.22 12.74 5.50
N ARG A 190 -20.60 13.48 6.54
CA ARG A 190 -20.10 14.84 6.77
C ARG A 190 -18.91 14.82 7.71
N MET A 191 -17.76 15.19 7.17
CA MET A 191 -16.50 15.28 7.89
C MET A 191 -16.50 16.43 8.91
N THR A 192 -15.67 16.30 9.94
CA THR A 192 -15.54 17.30 11.00
C THR A 192 -14.54 18.38 10.59
N VAL A 193 -15.04 19.42 9.92
CA VAL A 193 -14.24 20.56 9.46
C VAL A 193 -14.09 21.61 10.59
N PRO A 194 -12.89 22.16 10.84
CA PRO A 194 -12.70 23.21 11.83
C PRO A 194 -13.54 24.47 11.54
N PRO A 195 -14.03 25.20 12.56
CA PRO A 195 -14.90 26.36 12.37
C PRO A 195 -14.34 27.47 11.47
N ASN A 196 -13.00 27.58 11.39
CA ASN A 196 -12.34 28.57 10.53
C ASN A 196 -12.53 28.31 9.02
N PHE A 197 -13.04 27.14 8.64
CA PHE A 197 -13.32 26.74 7.26
C PHE A 197 -14.81 26.44 7.04
N GLU A 198 -15.67 26.85 7.97
CA GLU A 198 -17.12 26.66 7.85
C GLU A 198 -17.66 27.42 6.62
N GLY A 199 -18.45 26.74 5.79
CA GLY A 199 -18.99 27.30 4.55
C GLY A 199 -18.08 27.21 3.32
N GLU A 200 -16.85 26.72 3.46
CA GLU A 200 -15.91 26.49 2.33
C GLU A 200 -16.20 25.17 1.57
N ASN A 201 -17.25 24.44 1.96
CA ASN A 201 -17.67 23.15 1.39
C ASN A 201 -16.62 22.03 1.49
N PHE A 202 -15.73 22.03 2.48
CA PHE A 202 -14.77 20.94 2.69
C PHE A 202 -15.31 19.75 3.49
N ASP A 203 -16.60 19.73 3.83
CA ASP A 203 -17.22 18.77 4.73
C ASP A 203 -17.62 17.46 4.05
N ARG A 204 -17.48 17.34 2.72
CA ARG A 204 -17.74 16.11 1.97
C ARG A 204 -16.70 15.89 0.87
N ALA A 205 -16.30 14.64 0.68
CA ALA A 205 -15.35 14.28 -0.36
C ALA A 205 -15.55 12.86 -0.92
N GLU A 206 -15.11 12.64 -2.14
CA GLU A 206 -14.77 11.34 -2.72
C GLU A 206 -13.28 11.34 -3.10
N LEU A 207 -12.67 10.16 -3.12
CA LEU A 207 -11.26 9.95 -3.41
C LEU A 207 -11.08 9.25 -4.75
N VAL A 208 -10.05 9.66 -5.47
CA VAL A 208 -9.70 9.14 -6.79
C VAL A 208 -8.24 8.66 -6.79
N ILE A 209 -7.96 7.50 -7.37
CA ILE A 209 -6.58 7.04 -7.61
C ILE A 209 -6.46 6.45 -9.02
N CYS A 210 -5.38 6.78 -9.72
CA CYS A 210 -5.12 6.31 -11.07
C CYS A 210 -4.09 5.19 -11.04
N LEU A 211 -4.39 4.03 -11.63
CA LEU A 211 -3.51 2.86 -11.63
C LEU A 211 -3.07 2.51 -13.06
N PRO A 212 -1.84 2.01 -13.28
CA PRO A 212 -1.36 1.61 -14.59
C PRO A 212 -2.33 0.68 -15.34
N PRO A 213 -2.38 0.72 -16.68
CA PRO A 213 -3.32 -0.09 -17.46
C PRO A 213 -3.06 -1.61 -17.35
N ASP A 214 -1.84 -1.99 -16.94
CA ASP A 214 -1.42 -3.36 -16.64
C ASP A 214 -1.57 -3.73 -15.16
N TRP A 215 -2.18 -2.87 -14.33
CA TRP A 215 -2.46 -3.20 -12.94
C TRP A 215 -3.36 -4.43 -12.83
N PRO A 216 -3.02 -5.45 -12.02
CA PRO A 216 -3.88 -6.60 -11.74
C PRO A 216 -5.13 -6.20 -10.93
N ILE A 217 -6.07 -5.49 -11.55
CA ILE A 217 -7.23 -4.88 -10.89
C ILE A 217 -8.19 -5.90 -10.27
N ASN A 218 -8.25 -7.09 -10.86
CA ASN A 218 -8.97 -8.24 -10.34
C ASN A 218 -8.05 -9.10 -9.45
N SER A 219 -7.05 -8.55 -8.77
CA SER A 219 -6.24 -9.33 -7.83
C SER A 219 -6.68 -9.03 -6.40
N ASN A 220 -6.92 -10.11 -5.63
CA ASN A 220 -7.18 -10.04 -4.20
C ASN A 220 -5.90 -10.19 -3.35
N SER A 221 -4.72 -10.25 -3.99
CA SER A 221 -3.44 -10.27 -3.28
C SER A 221 -3.18 -8.91 -2.64
N ASP A 222 -2.66 -8.91 -1.40
CA ASP A 222 -2.26 -7.68 -0.72
C ASP A 222 -1.26 -6.84 -1.57
N MET A 223 -0.49 -7.47 -2.46
CA MET A 223 0.42 -6.81 -3.42
C MET A 223 -0.27 -5.82 -4.37
N TRP A 224 -1.53 -6.06 -4.70
CA TRP A 224 -2.26 -5.34 -5.75
C TRP A 224 -3.59 -4.76 -5.27
N PHE A 225 -4.13 -5.30 -4.18
CA PHE A 225 -5.39 -4.86 -3.57
C PHE A 225 -5.23 -3.65 -2.65
N TRP A 226 -3.99 -3.29 -2.27
CA TRP A 226 -3.73 -2.19 -1.35
C TRP A 226 -4.34 -0.84 -1.78
N PRO A 227 -4.46 -0.44 -3.07
CA PRO A 227 -5.09 0.84 -3.42
C PRO A 227 -6.57 0.87 -3.02
N VAL A 228 -7.32 -0.20 -3.31
CA VAL A 228 -8.74 -0.34 -2.92
C VAL A 228 -8.88 -0.33 -1.40
N LYS A 229 -8.03 -1.11 -0.71
CA LYS A 229 -7.98 -1.14 0.76
C LYS A 229 -7.76 0.26 1.33
N TRP A 230 -6.85 1.03 0.76
CA TRP A 230 -6.50 2.37 1.26
C TRP A 230 -7.54 3.44 0.94
N LEU A 231 -8.21 3.38 -0.21
CA LEU A 231 -9.39 4.22 -0.46
C LEU A 231 -10.45 4.01 0.64
N LYS A 232 -10.71 2.75 1.02
CA LYS A 232 -11.67 2.43 2.09
C LYS A 232 -11.20 2.86 3.48
N VAL A 233 -9.91 2.70 3.80
CA VAL A 233 -9.32 3.20 5.06
C VAL A 233 -9.44 4.72 5.14
N MET A 234 -9.06 5.44 4.09
CA MET A 234 -9.14 6.90 4.06
C MET A 234 -10.57 7.42 4.07
N ALA A 235 -11.52 6.70 3.45
CA ALA A 235 -12.94 7.07 3.48
C ALA A 235 -13.53 7.04 4.89
N ARG A 236 -13.08 6.12 5.75
CA ARG A 236 -13.55 5.95 7.14
C ARG A 236 -12.83 6.83 8.15
N LEU A 237 -11.59 7.20 7.86
CA LEU A 237 -10.74 8.00 8.75
C LEU A 237 -11.44 9.27 9.31
N PRO A 238 -12.18 10.07 8.52
CA PRO A 238 -12.90 11.24 9.02
C PRO A 238 -13.90 10.91 10.13
N GLY A 239 -14.68 9.84 9.98
CA GLY A 239 -15.69 9.43 10.96
C GLY A 239 -15.06 8.81 12.21
N GLU A 240 -14.08 7.93 12.04
CA GLU A 240 -13.41 7.25 13.16
C GLU A 240 -12.62 8.20 14.06
N GLN A 241 -11.99 9.21 13.47
CA GLN A 241 -11.10 10.14 14.19
C GLN A 241 -11.73 11.52 14.41
N ASN A 242 -13.00 11.72 14.06
CA ASN A 242 -13.68 13.02 14.08
C ASN A 242 -12.84 14.12 13.41
N THR A 243 -12.40 13.84 12.18
CA THR A 243 -11.49 14.68 11.39
C THR A 243 -12.05 14.92 9.98
N TRP A 244 -11.22 15.46 9.08
CA TRP A 244 -11.56 15.76 7.69
C TRP A 244 -10.34 15.58 6.78
N LEU A 245 -10.61 15.32 5.50
CA LEU A 245 -9.61 15.20 4.45
C LEU A 245 -9.79 16.33 3.42
N ALA A 246 -8.70 17.01 3.12
CA ALA A 246 -8.65 18.07 2.12
C ALA A 246 -7.24 18.19 1.54
N TRP A 247 -7.11 19.01 0.50
CA TRP A 247 -5.87 19.24 -0.21
C TRP A 247 -4.67 19.50 0.71
N GLY A 248 -3.59 18.77 0.46
CA GLY A 248 -2.33 18.80 1.20
C GLY A 248 -2.33 17.98 2.49
N HIS A 249 -3.44 17.36 2.91
CA HIS A 249 -3.43 16.41 4.02
C HIS A 249 -2.69 15.12 3.64
N THR A 250 -2.04 14.49 4.60
CA THR A 250 -1.30 13.23 4.40
C THR A 250 -1.72 12.18 5.42
N VAL A 251 -1.80 10.93 4.99
CA VAL A 251 -2.10 9.77 5.85
C VAL A 251 -0.95 8.78 5.72
N SER A 252 -0.32 8.42 6.83
CA SER A 252 0.82 7.50 6.87
C SER A 252 0.38 6.09 7.27
N ASN A 253 0.94 5.07 6.63
CA ASN A 253 0.88 3.67 7.06
C ASN A 253 2.08 3.27 7.94
N ASN A 254 3.09 4.13 8.08
CA ASN A 254 4.39 3.89 8.72
C ASN A 254 5.29 2.84 8.04
N GLU A 255 4.68 1.79 7.49
CA GLU A 255 5.32 0.70 6.74
C GLU A 255 4.83 0.70 5.27
N PRO A 256 5.58 0.08 4.34
CA PRO A 256 5.13 -0.05 2.95
C PRO A 256 3.74 -0.68 2.82
N PHE A 257 2.98 -0.28 1.80
CA PHE A 257 1.63 -0.79 1.57
C PHE A 257 1.58 -2.28 1.23
N ALA A 258 2.61 -2.77 0.54
CA ALA A 258 2.79 -4.16 0.19
C ALA A 258 4.26 -4.48 -0.13
N GLU A 259 4.59 -5.77 -0.26
CA GLU A 259 5.98 -6.23 -0.44
C GLU A 259 6.63 -5.78 -1.77
N ASN A 260 5.85 -5.50 -2.80
CA ASN A 260 6.30 -5.05 -4.11
C ASN A 260 6.51 -3.53 -4.22
N THR A 261 6.34 -2.76 -3.15
CA THR A 261 6.52 -1.31 -3.17
C THR A 261 7.16 -0.80 -1.89
N LYS A 262 7.75 0.41 -1.93
CA LYS A 262 8.19 1.13 -0.72
C LYS A 262 7.29 2.34 -0.40
N LEU A 263 6.24 2.57 -1.19
CA LEU A 263 5.23 3.57 -0.90
C LEU A 263 4.51 3.19 0.40
N SER A 264 4.39 4.13 1.32
CA SER A 264 3.97 3.89 2.71
C SER A 264 3.05 4.96 3.29
N GLY A 265 2.60 5.92 2.48
CA GLY A 265 1.50 6.80 2.85
C GLY A 265 0.90 7.48 1.63
N MET A 266 -0.02 8.40 1.86
CA MET A 266 -0.84 9.03 0.84
C MET A 266 -0.95 10.53 1.08
N ILE A 267 -0.93 11.33 0.02
CA ILE A 267 -1.32 12.75 0.05
C ILE A 267 -2.63 12.97 -0.70
N VAL A 268 -3.47 13.82 -0.13
CA VAL A 268 -4.69 14.33 -0.77
C VAL A 268 -4.29 15.50 -1.67
N SER A 269 -4.46 15.34 -2.98
CA SER A 269 -4.08 16.30 -4.01
C SER A 269 -5.29 16.75 -4.84
N ASN A 270 -5.06 17.74 -5.71
CA ASN A 270 -6.06 18.16 -6.68
C ASN A 270 -6.14 17.15 -7.84
N MET A 271 -7.33 17.04 -8.44
CA MET A 271 -7.55 16.26 -9.64
C MET A 271 -6.69 16.81 -10.78
N THR A 272 -5.77 15.99 -11.27
CA THR A 272 -4.88 16.31 -12.39
C THR A 272 -5.17 15.33 -13.52
N ASP A 273 -5.23 15.81 -14.76
CA ASP A 273 -5.56 15.01 -15.96
C ASP A 273 -7.05 14.59 -16.07
N PHE A 274 -7.96 15.43 -15.58
CA PHE A 274 -9.42 15.25 -15.72
C PHE A 274 -10.09 16.51 -16.28
N ASP A 275 -11.33 16.34 -16.78
CA ASP A 275 -12.14 17.43 -17.33
C ASP A 275 -12.36 18.58 -16.33
N GLU A 276 -12.47 19.81 -16.87
CA GLU A 276 -12.80 20.98 -16.05
C GLU A 276 -14.11 20.77 -15.27
N GLY A 277 -14.03 20.87 -13.94
CA GLY A 277 -15.13 20.64 -13.00
C GLY A 277 -15.25 19.20 -12.51
N ALA A 278 -14.34 18.29 -12.84
CA ALA A 278 -14.31 16.93 -12.27
C ALA A 278 -14.11 16.95 -10.74
N ASP A 279 -13.46 17.98 -10.21
CA ASP A 279 -13.15 18.17 -8.79
C ASP A 279 -14.37 18.47 -7.91
N LYS A 280 -15.54 18.81 -8.48
CA LYS A 280 -16.73 19.21 -7.70
C LYS A 280 -18.04 18.70 -8.28
N CYS A 281 -18.79 17.97 -7.46
CA CYS A 281 -20.15 17.53 -7.77
C CYS A 281 -21.17 18.27 -6.89
N ILE A 282 -22.15 18.94 -7.51
CA ILE A 282 -23.21 19.66 -6.80
C ILE A 282 -24.45 18.77 -6.67
N LEU A 283 -24.81 18.44 -5.43
CA LEU A 283 -25.97 17.64 -5.07
C LEU A 283 -27.30 18.39 -5.28
N PRO A 284 -28.45 17.69 -5.38
CA PRO A 284 -29.76 18.32 -5.59
C PRO A 284 -30.15 19.36 -4.54
N ASN A 285 -29.65 19.23 -3.31
CA ASN A 285 -29.87 20.15 -2.20
C ASN A 285 -28.92 21.37 -2.21
N GLY A 286 -28.01 21.47 -3.19
CA GLY A 286 -27.03 22.55 -3.33
C GLY A 286 -25.70 22.31 -2.60
N GLU A 287 -25.54 21.19 -1.91
CA GLU A 287 -24.28 20.82 -1.26
C GLU A 287 -23.24 20.35 -2.29
N CYS A 288 -21.97 20.48 -1.95
CA CYS A 288 -20.86 20.10 -2.82
C CYS A 288 -20.13 18.89 -2.26
N ILE A 289 -19.82 17.93 -3.13
CA ILE A 289 -18.87 16.85 -2.88
C ILE A 289 -17.59 17.19 -3.64
N ASN A 290 -16.46 17.27 -2.93
CA ASN A 290 -15.16 17.47 -3.56
C ASN A 290 -14.58 16.14 -4.00
N PHE A 291 -13.93 16.09 -5.16
CA PHE A 291 -13.17 14.93 -5.61
C PHE A 291 -11.68 15.27 -5.44
N TYR A 292 -10.98 14.44 -4.67
CA TYR A 292 -9.55 14.59 -4.46
C TYR A 292 -8.80 13.40 -5.04
N GLN A 293 -7.72 13.68 -5.76
CA GLN A 293 -6.81 12.65 -6.20
C GLN A 293 -5.87 12.27 -5.06
N ILE A 294 -5.68 10.98 -4.85
CA ILE A 294 -4.75 10.44 -3.87
C ILE A 294 -3.47 10.00 -4.56
N ILE A 295 -2.34 10.53 -4.08
CA ILE A 295 -1.01 10.19 -4.59
C ILE A 295 -0.26 9.42 -3.50
N PRO A 296 0.14 8.17 -3.74
CA PRO A 296 1.00 7.41 -2.84
C PRO A 296 2.36 8.08 -2.66
N LEU A 297 2.87 8.10 -1.43
CA LEU A 297 4.13 8.70 -1.02
C LEU A 297 5.08 7.68 -0.40
N TYR A 298 6.38 7.92 -0.57
CA TYR A 298 7.41 7.28 0.23
C TYR A 298 7.42 7.85 1.64
N ARG A 299 7.99 7.08 2.57
CA ARG A 299 8.16 7.50 3.97
C ARG A 299 8.93 8.81 4.07
N GLU A 300 10.02 8.93 3.31
CA GLU A 300 10.88 10.10 3.31
C GLU A 300 10.17 11.36 2.78
N GLU A 301 9.18 11.20 1.89
CA GLU A 301 8.37 12.32 1.38
C GLU A 301 7.38 12.84 2.42
N ILE A 302 6.82 11.96 3.23
CA ILE A 302 5.96 12.33 4.36
C ILE A 302 6.79 13.01 5.46
N GLU A 303 7.97 12.44 5.78
CA GLU A 303 8.91 13.02 6.74
C GLU A 303 9.43 14.39 6.29
N PHE A 304 9.66 14.58 4.98
CA PHE A 304 9.99 15.88 4.41
C PHE A 304 8.89 16.91 4.70
N LYS A 305 7.62 16.58 4.44
CA LYS A 305 6.50 17.49 4.75
C LYS A 305 6.43 17.85 6.23
N VAL A 306 6.73 16.91 7.13
CA VAL A 306 6.72 17.17 8.57
C VAL A 306 7.84 18.14 8.98
N SER A 307 9.01 18.03 8.35
CA SER A 307 10.15 18.92 8.60
C SER A 307 10.08 20.25 7.86
N HIS A 308 9.29 20.33 6.79
CA HIS A 308 9.08 21.50 5.93
C HIS A 308 7.60 21.90 5.94
N SER A 309 7.08 22.38 4.82
CA SER A 309 5.66 22.71 4.65
C SER A 309 4.95 21.79 3.65
N LYS A 310 3.61 21.78 3.70
CA LYS A 310 2.78 21.12 2.69
C LYS A 310 3.01 21.69 1.29
N ASP A 311 3.23 23.00 1.19
CA ASP A 311 3.33 23.68 -0.10
C ASP A 311 4.64 23.31 -0.81
N GLU A 312 5.72 23.13 -0.06
CA GLU A 312 7.00 22.65 -0.59
C GLU A 312 6.92 21.20 -1.05
N LEU A 313 6.29 20.31 -0.28
CA LEU A 313 6.08 18.92 -0.74
C LEU A 313 5.27 18.91 -2.03
N ILE A 314 4.14 19.62 -2.06
CA ILE A 314 3.26 19.64 -3.25
C ILE A 314 4.02 20.18 -4.46
N HIS A 315 4.81 21.25 -4.29
CA HIS A 315 5.63 21.76 -5.37
C HIS A 315 6.67 20.74 -5.88
N MET A 316 7.21 19.87 -5.01
CA MET A 316 8.10 18.79 -5.45
C MET A 316 7.35 17.66 -6.16
N LEU A 317 6.09 17.43 -5.80
CA LEU A 317 5.24 16.46 -6.48
C LEU A 317 4.67 17.00 -7.81
N ASP A 318 4.79 18.31 -8.07
CA ASP A 318 4.39 18.92 -9.36
C ASP A 318 5.14 18.23 -10.51
N GLY A 319 4.38 17.64 -11.42
CA GLY A 319 4.93 16.93 -12.59
C GLY A 319 5.21 15.45 -12.38
N ILE A 320 4.89 14.88 -11.21
CA ILE A 320 4.71 13.43 -11.11
C ILE A 320 3.47 13.04 -11.92
N ASP A 321 3.59 11.92 -12.63
CA ASP A 321 2.48 11.31 -13.33
C ASP A 321 1.31 11.02 -12.35
N PRO A 322 0.06 11.41 -12.67
CA PRO A 322 -1.11 11.11 -11.85
C PRO A 322 -1.30 9.60 -11.61
N VAL A 323 -0.73 8.75 -12.47
CA VAL A 323 -0.78 7.28 -12.40
C VAL A 323 0.24 6.74 -11.39
N VAL A 324 -0.21 5.81 -10.55
CA VAL A 324 0.66 5.16 -9.55
C VAL A 324 1.78 4.38 -10.23
N ASP A 325 3.01 4.83 -10.03
CA ASP A 325 4.23 4.08 -10.38
C ASP A 325 4.89 3.55 -9.10
N LEU A 326 4.86 2.21 -8.94
CA LEU A 326 5.45 1.51 -7.78
C LEU A 326 6.97 1.71 -7.66
N ASN A 327 7.63 2.06 -8.75
CA ASN A 327 9.07 2.18 -8.86
C ASN A 327 9.53 3.62 -9.13
N ARG A 328 8.63 4.62 -9.05
CA ARG A 328 9.00 6.02 -9.25
C ARG A 328 10.12 6.41 -8.29
N PRO A 329 11.09 7.23 -8.67
CA PRO A 329 12.02 7.76 -7.68
C PRO A 329 11.25 8.61 -6.64
N SER A 330 11.73 8.58 -5.40
CA SER A 330 11.28 9.55 -4.39
C SER A 330 11.69 10.95 -4.83
N GLN A 331 10.75 11.91 -4.74
CA GLN A 331 11.06 13.33 -4.99
C GLN A 331 11.84 13.93 -3.82
N CYS A 332 11.56 13.41 -2.62
CA CYS A 332 12.44 13.58 -1.48
C CYS A 332 13.56 12.56 -1.64
N ILE A 333 14.52 12.90 -2.50
CA ILE A 333 15.82 12.23 -2.47
C ILE A 333 16.28 12.39 -1.02
N SER A 334 16.36 11.30 -0.26
CA SER A 334 17.14 11.33 0.98
C SER A 334 18.50 11.88 0.58
N GLU A 335 18.77 13.11 1.00
CA GLU A 335 19.82 14.02 0.55
C GLU A 335 20.83 13.34 -0.39
N SER A 336 20.63 13.51 -1.70
CA SER A 336 21.62 13.30 -2.75
C SER A 336 22.85 12.50 -2.30
N LYS A 337 22.87 11.15 -2.30
CA LYS A 337 23.99 10.31 -1.81
C LYS A 337 25.28 11.12 -1.62
N LYS A 338 25.42 11.78 -0.46
CA LYS A 338 26.50 12.76 -0.28
C LYS A 338 27.76 11.95 -0.52
N LYS A 339 28.62 12.41 -1.44
CA LYS A 339 29.85 11.68 -1.72
C LYS A 339 30.79 11.96 -0.55
N PHE A 340 30.58 11.21 0.53
CA PHE A 340 31.32 11.35 1.76
C PHE A 340 32.81 11.17 1.50
N ALA A 341 33.63 12.00 2.14
CA ALA A 341 35.08 11.93 1.98
C ALA A 341 35.63 10.58 2.47
N ILE A 342 34.97 9.98 3.48
CA ILE A 342 35.22 8.61 3.93
C ILE A 342 33.95 7.78 3.71
N PRO A 343 33.99 6.74 2.85
CA PRO A 343 32.88 5.80 2.66
C PRO A 343 32.47 5.10 3.95
N SER A 344 31.19 4.76 4.09
CA SER A 344 30.66 4.12 5.31
C SER A 344 31.32 2.77 5.62
N GLU A 345 31.72 2.02 4.60
CA GLU A 345 32.44 0.74 4.71
C GLU A 345 33.85 0.87 5.29
N ASP A 346 34.45 2.07 5.20
CA ASP A 346 35.79 2.36 5.72
C ASP A 346 35.78 2.91 7.15
N ILE A 347 34.60 3.19 7.72
CA ILE A 347 34.44 3.71 9.08
C ILE A 347 34.76 2.60 10.09
N LYS A 348 35.74 2.87 10.97
CA LYS A 348 36.19 1.92 12.00
C LYS A 348 35.66 2.31 13.38
N PRO A 349 35.47 1.34 14.29
CA PRO A 349 35.11 1.63 15.68
C PRO A 349 36.34 2.14 16.45
N VAL A 350 36.64 3.43 16.31
CA VAL A 350 37.81 4.09 16.93
C VAL A 350 37.48 4.74 18.28
N LEU A 351 36.20 5.00 18.55
CA LEU A 351 35.73 5.56 19.82
C LEU A 351 35.30 4.42 20.77
N SER A 352 36.22 3.95 21.61
CA SER A 352 35.98 2.83 22.54
C SER A 352 35.68 3.24 23.98
N ASP A 353 35.99 4.49 24.37
CA ASP A 353 35.85 4.99 25.75
C ASP A 353 34.80 6.11 25.82
N TRP A 354 33.56 5.80 25.42
CA TRP A 354 32.41 6.70 25.46
C TRP A 354 31.15 5.97 25.96
N TYR A 355 30.47 6.55 26.95
CA TYR A 355 29.32 5.91 27.61
C TYR A 355 28.04 6.78 27.57
N GLY A 356 27.99 7.79 26.70
CA GLY A 356 26.85 8.68 26.51
C GLY A 356 26.16 8.50 25.16
N PRO A 357 25.16 9.33 24.85
CA PRO A 357 24.55 9.37 23.52
C PRO A 357 25.60 9.63 22.44
N LEU A 358 25.41 9.03 21.27
CA LEU A 358 26.38 9.07 20.17
C LEU A 358 26.06 10.14 19.12
N GLY A 359 24.82 10.65 19.07
CA GLY A 359 24.41 11.62 18.05
C GLY A 359 25.15 12.95 18.20
N CYS A 360 25.58 13.52 17.09
CA CYS A 360 26.19 14.85 17.02
C CYS A 360 25.87 15.50 15.67
N LYS A 361 26.08 16.81 15.56
CA LYS A 361 25.93 17.53 14.27
C LYS A 361 27.30 17.83 13.66
N ALA A 362 27.43 17.68 12.36
CA ALA A 362 28.63 18.05 11.61
C ALA A 362 28.26 18.66 10.25
N THR A 363 29.10 19.57 9.76
CA THR A 363 28.91 20.25 8.47
C THR A 363 29.44 19.42 7.30
N ASP A 364 28.91 19.66 6.11
CA ASP A 364 29.38 19.03 4.87
C ASP A 364 30.81 19.44 4.49
N ARG A 365 31.34 20.57 4.97
CA ARG A 365 32.77 20.89 4.87
C ARG A 365 33.63 19.76 5.45
N ILE A 366 33.19 19.14 6.54
CA ILE A 366 33.88 17.97 7.12
C ILE A 366 33.49 16.70 6.36
N MET A 367 32.19 16.45 6.22
CA MET A 367 31.67 15.15 5.83
C MET A 367 31.83 14.86 4.33
N VAL A 368 31.74 15.89 3.50
CA VAL A 368 31.78 15.82 2.04
C VAL A 368 33.12 16.30 1.50
N ASP A 369 33.57 17.49 1.93
CA ASP A 369 34.84 18.06 1.43
C ASP A 369 36.07 17.45 2.12
N GLY A 370 35.89 16.78 3.26
CA GLY A 370 36.97 16.11 4.00
C GLY A 370 37.86 17.06 4.80
N GLU A 371 37.38 18.27 5.09
CA GLU A 371 38.13 19.26 5.87
C GLU A 371 38.31 18.81 7.31
N LYS A 372 39.37 19.33 7.94
CA LYS A 372 39.61 19.14 9.36
C LYS A 372 38.68 19.98 10.20
N ILE A 373 38.37 19.50 11.41
CA ILE A 373 37.53 20.23 12.36
C ILE A 373 38.33 21.44 12.85
N GLY A 374 37.93 22.63 12.42
CA GLY A 374 38.51 23.89 12.84
C GLY A 374 37.78 24.55 14.00
N TYR A 375 36.50 24.21 14.21
CA TYR A 375 35.72 24.68 15.35
C TYR A 375 34.76 23.59 15.85
N MET A 376 34.69 23.40 17.17
CA MET A 376 33.74 22.47 17.77
C MET A 376 33.28 22.99 19.11
N TYR A 377 32.02 22.73 19.46
CA TYR A 377 31.47 23.13 20.74
C TYR A 377 30.45 22.13 21.24
N ARG A 378 30.23 22.14 22.55
CA ARG A 378 29.33 21.22 23.25
C ARG A 378 28.22 22.00 23.95
N GLU A 379 26.99 21.74 23.57
CA GLU A 379 25.79 22.30 24.20
C GLU A 379 25.14 21.28 25.14
N GLU A 380 24.20 21.75 25.96
CA GLU A 380 23.34 20.83 26.70
C GLU A 380 22.45 20.08 25.70
N PRO A 381 22.47 18.73 25.72
CA PRO A 381 21.68 17.94 24.80
C PRO A 381 20.20 17.97 25.17
N ASP A 382 19.35 17.73 24.17
CA ASP A 382 17.93 17.47 24.40
C ASP A 382 17.76 16.12 25.14
N PRO A 383 17.09 16.08 26.31
CA PRO A 383 16.93 14.86 27.09
C PRO A 383 16.07 13.78 26.41
N GLU A 384 15.27 14.12 25.38
CA GLU A 384 14.42 13.17 24.66
C GLU A 384 15.11 12.55 23.44
N MET A 385 16.30 13.05 23.07
CA MET A 385 17.02 12.63 21.88
C MET A 385 18.38 12.01 22.24
N PRO A 386 18.92 11.09 21.42
CA PRO A 386 20.26 10.54 21.62
C PRO A 386 21.37 11.53 21.22
N ASP A 387 21.28 12.80 21.65
CA ASP A 387 22.24 13.88 21.38
C ASP A 387 23.37 13.89 22.41
N SER A 388 24.62 13.91 21.93
CA SER A 388 25.82 14.03 22.76
C SER A 388 26.10 15.47 23.20
N GLY A 389 25.44 16.43 22.56
CA GLY A 389 25.65 17.87 22.68
C GLY A 389 26.73 18.41 21.74
N TRP A 390 27.47 17.57 21.03
CA TRP A 390 28.57 18.01 20.18
C TRP A 390 28.11 18.56 18.82
N ARG A 391 28.78 19.62 18.40
CA ARG A 391 28.65 20.29 17.09
C ARG A 391 30.05 20.48 16.50
N PHE A 392 30.25 20.08 15.24
CA PHE A 392 31.55 20.10 14.56
C PHE A 392 31.48 20.90 13.26
N LEU A 393 32.44 21.80 13.08
CA LEU A 393 32.55 22.71 11.94
C LEU A 393 34.01 22.73 11.44
N ALA A 394 34.21 22.98 10.15
CA ALA A 394 35.53 23.25 9.57
C ALA A 394 36.09 24.60 10.03
N GLY A 395 35.22 25.52 10.45
CA GLY A 395 35.57 26.83 11.00
C GLY A 395 35.64 27.96 9.98
N ASP A 396 35.35 27.67 8.71
CA ASP A 396 35.28 28.63 7.61
C ASP A 396 33.85 28.83 7.06
N GLU A 397 32.86 28.14 7.64
CA GLU A 397 31.46 28.28 7.27
C GLU A 397 30.91 29.69 7.56
N SER A 398 30.14 30.24 6.62
CA SER A 398 29.42 31.49 6.81
C SER A 398 28.08 31.27 7.53
N ASP A 399 27.50 32.34 8.08
CA ASP A 399 26.17 32.28 8.68
C ASP A 399 25.11 31.84 7.66
N GLU A 400 25.21 32.28 6.40
CA GLU A 400 24.31 31.85 5.31
C GLU A 400 24.43 30.34 5.06
N TYR A 401 25.65 29.80 5.05
CA TYR A 401 25.89 28.36 4.90
C TYR A 401 25.31 27.55 6.06
N LEU A 402 25.48 28.02 7.30
CA LEU A 402 24.99 27.34 8.50
C LEU A 402 23.47 27.45 8.69
N ASN A 403 22.83 28.43 8.06
CA ASN A 403 21.37 28.57 8.07
C ASN A 403 20.67 27.64 7.07
N ASP A 404 21.41 27.03 6.14
CA ASP A 404 20.88 26.01 5.24
C ASP A 404 20.99 24.62 5.91
N PRO A 405 19.85 23.98 6.23
CA PRO A 405 19.84 22.68 6.90
C PRO A 405 20.49 21.58 6.06
N LEU A 406 20.56 21.71 4.72
CA LEU A 406 21.18 20.70 3.86
C LEU A 406 22.70 20.60 4.06
N ASN A 407 23.33 21.63 4.61
CA ASN A 407 24.77 21.67 4.85
C ASN A 407 25.18 21.05 6.19
N ILE A 408 24.23 20.62 7.02
CA ILE A 408 24.45 20.13 8.39
C ILE A 408 23.73 18.80 8.58
N GLY A 409 24.48 17.73 8.81
CA GLY A 409 23.93 16.40 9.07
C GLY A 409 24.05 15.95 10.53
N ILE A 410 23.29 14.90 10.87
CA ILE A 410 23.38 14.19 12.15
C ILE A 410 24.20 12.91 11.94
N TYR A 411 25.23 12.71 12.78
CA TYR A 411 26.14 11.57 12.68
C TYR A 411 26.46 11.00 14.06
N SER A 412 26.99 9.77 14.08
CA SER A 412 27.59 9.20 15.29
C SER A 412 28.96 9.81 15.56
N LEU A 413 29.27 10.10 16.83
CA LEU A 413 30.59 10.56 17.27
C LEU A 413 31.73 9.67 16.77
N ASN A 414 31.53 8.35 16.73
CA ASN A 414 32.53 7.43 16.21
C ASN A 414 32.87 7.74 14.73
N THR A 415 31.86 8.11 13.94
CA THR A 415 32.05 8.51 12.54
C THR A 415 32.93 9.74 12.46
N ILE A 416 32.62 10.79 13.22
CA ILE A 416 33.41 12.03 13.22
C ILE A 416 34.86 11.77 13.67
N CYS A 417 35.08 10.86 14.62
CA CYS A 417 36.43 10.46 15.04
C CYS A 417 37.26 9.80 13.92
N ASN A 418 36.64 9.22 12.90
CA ASN A 418 37.36 8.70 11.72
C ASN A 418 37.81 9.83 10.79
N TYR A 419 37.02 10.91 10.67
CA TYR A 419 37.38 12.11 9.90
C TYR A 419 38.47 12.92 10.61
N ASP A 420 38.37 13.04 11.93
CA ASP A 420 39.34 13.78 12.72
C ASP A 420 39.64 13.16 14.09
N PRO A 421 40.64 12.25 14.17
CA PRO A 421 41.01 11.58 15.42
C PRO A 421 41.48 12.52 16.54
N ASP A 422 41.88 13.76 16.21
CA ASP A 422 42.37 14.75 17.17
C ASP A 422 41.31 15.15 18.21
N ILE A 423 40.02 14.94 17.92
CA ILE A 423 38.93 15.27 18.84
C ILE A 423 38.74 14.25 19.95
N ILE A 424 39.18 13.01 19.77
CA ILE A 424 38.92 11.89 20.70
C ILE A 424 39.26 12.26 22.16
N PRO A 425 40.41 12.88 22.46
CA PRO A 425 40.77 13.25 23.83
C PRO A 425 39.90 14.38 24.43
N LEU A 426 39.10 15.07 23.62
CA LEU A 426 38.33 16.26 24.00
C LEU A 426 36.84 15.98 24.20
N LEU A 427 36.34 14.83 23.75
CA LEU A 427 34.90 14.53 23.75
C LEU A 427 34.27 14.54 25.15
N HIS A 428 35.05 14.25 26.19
CA HIS A 428 34.62 14.27 27.59
C HIS A 428 34.55 15.66 28.22
N ALA A 429 34.82 16.73 27.45
CA ALA A 429 34.69 18.10 27.94
C ALA A 429 33.24 18.42 28.36
N PRO A 430 33.05 19.23 29.41
CA PRO A 430 31.72 19.57 29.92
C PRO A 430 30.92 20.40 28.90
N TYR A 431 29.60 20.39 29.04
CA TYR A 431 28.69 21.29 28.31
C TYR A 431 29.12 22.76 28.50
N GLY A 432 28.91 23.57 27.47
CA GLY A 432 29.38 24.95 27.38
C GLY A 432 30.86 25.08 26.96
N THR A 433 31.53 23.99 26.60
CA THR A 433 32.91 24.06 26.12
C THR A 433 32.96 24.29 24.61
N ALA A 434 33.90 25.11 24.14
CA ALA A 434 34.26 25.24 22.74
C ALA A 434 35.77 25.08 22.53
N TYR A 435 36.16 24.57 21.36
CA TYR A 435 37.53 24.44 20.90
C TYR A 435 37.65 25.00 19.48
N PHE A 436 38.82 25.56 19.16
CA PHE A 436 39.18 25.97 17.81
C PHE A 436 40.56 25.42 17.45
N ARG A 437 40.80 25.17 16.17
CA ARG A 437 42.10 24.73 15.67
C ARG A 437 42.97 25.96 15.41
N ASP A 438 44.12 26.04 16.08
CA ASP A 438 45.05 27.16 15.93
C ASP A 438 45.89 27.05 14.64
N GLU A 439 46.69 28.09 14.34
CA GLU A 439 47.59 28.13 13.18
C GLU A 439 48.64 26.99 13.17
N THR A 440 48.90 26.37 14.32
CA THR A 440 49.78 25.20 14.45
C THR A 440 49.08 23.88 14.18
N GLY A 441 47.78 23.93 13.85
CA GLY A 441 46.93 22.78 13.58
C GLY A 441 46.44 22.09 14.85
N LYS A 442 46.56 22.68 16.05
CA LYS A 442 46.15 22.05 17.31
C LYS A 442 44.82 22.60 17.82
N LEU A 443 43.95 21.73 18.30
CA LEU A 443 42.71 22.13 18.97
C LEU A 443 43.03 22.76 20.34
N ARG A 444 42.59 24.01 20.52
CA ARG A 444 42.74 24.80 21.74
C ARG A 444 41.38 25.13 22.30
N LYS A 445 41.24 25.03 23.62
CA LYS A 445 40.01 25.44 24.30
C LYS A 445 39.82 26.94 24.11
N ARG A 446 38.64 27.34 23.64
CA ARG A 446 38.23 28.75 23.58
C ARG A 446 37.87 29.19 24.99
N THR A 447 38.66 30.09 25.57
CA THR A 447 38.29 30.75 26.82
C THR A 447 37.21 31.77 26.49
N ILE A 448 36.05 31.63 27.12
CA ILE A 448 34.95 32.61 27.05
C ILE A 448 35.29 33.80 27.94
#